data_AF-A0A0C4EUI0-F1
#
_entry.id   AF-A0A0C4EUI0-F1
#
_cell.length_a   1.000
_cell.length_b   1.000
_cell.length_c   1.000
_cell.angle_alpha   90.00
_cell.angle_beta   90.00
_cell.angle_gamma   90.00
#
_symmetry.space_group_name_H-M   'P 1'
#
loop_
_entity.id
_entity.type
_entity.pdbx_description
1 polymer ?
#
loop_
_entity_poly.entity_id
_entity_poly.type
_entity_poly.pdbx_seq_one_letter_code
_entity_poly.pdbx_strand_id
1 'polypeptide(L)'
;MLDDDHLSNVLVNRYLKSSIDPTPALDTQDIIQELSSWVQQETQKNLLLVIQAARVGLTSESNPTRASANRLLAELVDTLIDSKSLSKHQGWFIILRSALDSPINLLVEFFAEKLGDGPSIVVEALAGLRSLSKADTFQAEHAIKCCNALFQHLTIRDLEQPKRLAVLMLVDNLLAYHRDGQLNLYSKTNQLYIWPSFGLLW
;
A
#
# COMPACT_ATOMS: atom_id res chain seq x y z
N MET A 1 -16.87 -5.99 -27.07
CA MET A 1 -16.44 -5.24 -25.88
C MET A 1 -16.60 -6.17 -24.70
N LEU A 2 -15.50 -6.67 -24.14
CA LEU A 2 -15.55 -7.26 -22.80
C LEU A 2 -15.88 -6.11 -21.84
N ASP A 3 -16.87 -6.32 -20.97
CA ASP A 3 -17.24 -5.34 -19.95
C ASP A 3 -16.02 -5.13 -19.02
N ASP A 4 -15.65 -3.87 -18.73
CA ASP A 4 -14.45 -3.54 -17.94
C ASP A 4 -14.46 -4.23 -16.56
N ASP A 5 -15.66 -4.36 -15.98
CA ASP A 5 -15.92 -5.09 -14.74
C ASP A 5 -15.61 -6.59 -14.87
N HIS A 6 -15.86 -7.18 -16.04
CA HIS A 6 -15.61 -8.60 -16.25
C HIS A 6 -14.11 -8.91 -16.28
N LEU A 7 -13.29 -8.05 -16.90
CA LEU A 7 -11.85 -8.26 -17.00
C LEU A 7 -11.17 -8.21 -15.62
N SER A 8 -11.46 -7.17 -14.83
CA SER A 8 -10.91 -7.04 -13.46
C SER A 8 -11.29 -8.23 -12.57
N ASN A 9 -12.54 -8.68 -12.62
CA ASN A 9 -13.00 -9.85 -11.89
C ASN A 9 -12.29 -11.14 -12.34
N VAL A 10 -12.08 -11.35 -13.64
CA VAL A 10 -11.38 -12.53 -14.14
C VAL A 10 -9.94 -12.57 -13.65
N LEU A 11 -9.20 -11.48 -13.81
CA LEU A 11 -7.78 -11.41 -13.45
C LEU A 11 -7.55 -11.51 -11.94
N VAL A 12 -8.35 -10.81 -11.13
CA VAL A 12 -8.27 -10.89 -9.66
C VAL A 12 -8.59 -12.30 -9.17
N ASN A 13 -9.67 -12.92 -9.68
CA ASN A 13 -10.01 -14.29 -9.28
C ASN A 13 -8.95 -15.30 -9.72
N ARG A 14 -8.33 -15.10 -10.88
CA ARG A 14 -7.21 -15.95 -11.33
C ARG A 14 -6.03 -15.84 -10.39
N TYR A 15 -5.63 -14.62 -10.02
CA TYR A 15 -4.53 -14.41 -9.07
C TYR A 15 -4.81 -15.05 -7.71
N LEU A 16 -6.03 -14.87 -7.17
CA LEU A 16 -6.40 -15.44 -5.88
C LEU A 16 -6.36 -16.97 -5.88
N LYS A 17 -6.76 -17.61 -6.98
CA LYS A 17 -6.65 -19.07 -7.15
C LYS A 17 -5.19 -19.52 -7.23
N SER A 18 -4.39 -18.86 -8.08
CA SER A 18 -2.96 -19.17 -8.25
C SER A 18 -2.15 -18.96 -6.97
N SER A 19 -2.57 -18.05 -6.08
CA SER A 19 -1.91 -17.81 -4.80
C SER A 19 -2.17 -18.90 -3.74
N ILE A 20 -3.17 -19.74 -3.95
CA ILE A 20 -3.58 -20.82 -3.02
C ILE A 20 -2.94 -22.16 -3.44
N ASP A 21 -2.73 -22.37 -4.74
CA ASP A 21 -2.12 -23.59 -5.28
C ASP A 21 -0.58 -23.49 -5.32
N PRO A 22 0.18 -24.53 -4.90
CA PRO A 22 1.64 -24.53 -4.83
C PRO A 22 2.38 -24.63 -6.19
N THR A 23 1.69 -24.43 -7.30
CA THR A 23 2.26 -24.40 -8.67
C THR A 23 2.99 -23.07 -8.94
N PRO A 24 3.96 -23.01 -9.87
CA PRO A 24 5.04 -22.03 -9.81
C PRO A 24 4.54 -20.59 -9.95
N ALA A 25 5.13 -19.69 -9.15
CA ALA A 25 4.89 -18.24 -9.05
C ALA A 25 5.04 -17.43 -10.37
N LEU A 26 5.22 -18.09 -11.52
CA LEU A 26 5.29 -17.45 -12.84
C LEU A 26 3.95 -16.83 -13.23
N ASP A 27 2.84 -17.50 -12.91
CA ASP A 27 1.50 -17.06 -13.32
C ASP A 27 1.05 -15.76 -12.62
N THR A 28 1.46 -15.52 -11.38
CA THR A 28 1.02 -14.34 -10.62
C THR A 28 1.66 -13.06 -11.15
N GLN A 29 2.93 -13.10 -11.54
CA GLN A 29 3.62 -11.93 -12.06
C GLN A 29 3.05 -11.49 -13.42
N ASP A 30 2.72 -12.46 -14.29
CA ASP A 30 2.07 -12.17 -15.58
C ASP A 30 0.70 -11.52 -15.38
N ILE A 31 -0.08 -11.99 -14.39
CA ILE A 31 -1.38 -11.38 -14.05
C ILE A 31 -1.21 -9.96 -13.51
N ILE A 32 -0.21 -9.71 -12.66
CA ILE A 32 0.09 -8.36 -12.16
C ILE A 32 0.50 -7.44 -13.30
N GLN A 33 1.32 -7.93 -14.25
CA GLN A 33 1.74 -7.14 -15.39
C GLN A 33 0.54 -6.82 -16.31
N GLU A 34 -0.33 -7.79 -16.56
CA GLU A 34 -1.57 -7.60 -17.33
C GLU A 34 -2.48 -6.57 -16.66
N LEU A 35 -2.76 -6.75 -15.35
CA LEU A 35 -3.54 -5.80 -14.55
C LEU A 35 -2.93 -4.40 -14.58
N SER A 36 -1.61 -4.28 -14.41
CA SER A 36 -0.94 -2.99 -14.43
C SER A 36 -1.09 -2.30 -15.78
N SER A 37 -0.94 -3.03 -16.89
CA SER A 37 -1.07 -2.47 -18.25
C SER A 37 -2.49 -1.96 -18.52
N TRP A 38 -3.51 -2.66 -18.00
CA TRP A 38 -4.90 -2.25 -18.10
C TRP A 38 -5.21 -1.06 -17.19
N VAL A 39 -4.73 -1.06 -15.94
CA VAL A 39 -4.89 0.07 -15.01
C VAL A 39 -4.23 1.34 -15.54
N GLN A 40 -3.13 1.23 -16.28
CA GLN A 40 -2.47 2.40 -16.88
C GLN A 40 -3.31 3.13 -17.95
N GLN A 41 -4.35 2.51 -18.51
CA GLN A 41 -5.22 3.15 -19.51
C GLN A 41 -6.14 4.20 -18.87
N GLU A 42 -6.81 3.84 -17.77
CA GLU A 42 -7.67 4.73 -16.98
C GLU A 42 -7.40 4.53 -15.48
N THR A 43 -6.26 5.05 -14.99
CA THR A 43 -5.72 4.71 -13.65
C THR A 43 -6.70 4.87 -12.50
N GLN A 44 -7.46 5.97 -12.46
CA GLN A 44 -8.44 6.17 -11.37
C GLN A 44 -9.56 5.13 -11.42
N LYS A 45 -10.22 4.98 -12.58
CA LYS A 45 -11.36 4.08 -12.76
C LYS A 45 -10.95 2.63 -12.59
N ASN A 46 -9.93 2.19 -13.30
CA ASN A 46 -9.55 0.79 -13.37
C ASN A 46 -8.97 0.31 -12.04
N LEU A 47 -8.24 1.15 -11.30
CA LEU A 47 -7.80 0.81 -9.95
C LEU A 47 -8.98 0.58 -9.00
N LEU A 48 -10.02 1.43 -9.07
CA LEU A 48 -11.23 1.23 -8.27
C LEU A 48 -11.93 -0.08 -8.63
N LEU A 49 -12.00 -0.43 -9.93
CA LEU A 49 -12.56 -1.70 -10.37
C LEU A 49 -11.75 -2.90 -9.85
N VAL A 50 -10.42 -2.84 -9.83
CA VAL A 50 -9.58 -3.89 -9.21
C VAL A 50 -9.88 -4.01 -7.71
N ILE A 51 -9.97 -2.90 -6.98
CA ILE A 51 -10.29 -2.91 -5.55
C ILE A 51 -11.68 -3.51 -5.30
N GLN A 52 -12.66 -3.16 -6.13
CA GLN A 52 -14.02 -3.72 -6.07
C GLN A 52 -14.04 -5.23 -6.36
N ALA A 53 -13.31 -5.69 -7.38
CA ALA A 53 -13.17 -7.11 -7.70
C ALA A 53 -12.45 -7.87 -6.57
N ALA A 54 -11.43 -7.26 -5.94
CA ALA A 54 -10.70 -7.83 -4.81
C ALA A 54 -11.51 -7.89 -3.52
N ARG A 55 -12.65 -7.19 -3.43
CA ARG A 55 -13.48 -7.08 -2.22
C ARG A 55 -13.80 -8.44 -1.61
N VAL A 56 -14.18 -9.42 -2.43
CA VAL A 56 -14.54 -10.78 -1.96
C VAL A 56 -13.33 -11.45 -1.28
N GLY A 57 -12.13 -11.27 -1.83
CA GLY A 57 -10.89 -11.76 -1.21
C GLY A 57 -10.52 -10.99 0.05
N LEU A 58 -10.65 -9.66 0.04
CA LEU A 58 -10.33 -8.77 1.16
C LEU A 58 -11.24 -9.00 2.39
N THR A 59 -12.50 -9.37 2.16
CA THR A 59 -13.48 -9.66 3.23
C THR A 59 -13.68 -11.15 3.47
N SER A 60 -12.80 -12.01 2.94
CA SER A 60 -12.88 -13.46 3.13
C SER A 60 -12.70 -13.84 4.60
N GLU A 61 -13.39 -14.87 5.07
CA GLU A 61 -13.14 -15.46 6.40
C GLU A 61 -11.75 -16.12 6.48
N SER A 62 -11.21 -16.54 5.32
CA SER A 62 -9.91 -17.16 5.20
C SER A 62 -8.79 -16.13 5.31
N ASN A 63 -8.00 -16.20 6.38
CA ASN A 63 -6.77 -15.42 6.56
C ASN A 63 -5.81 -15.47 5.37
N PRO A 64 -5.46 -16.65 4.79
CA PRO A 64 -4.57 -16.68 3.65
C PRO A 64 -5.17 -16.01 2.42
N THR A 65 -6.48 -16.15 2.18
CA THR A 65 -7.16 -15.47 1.07
C THR A 65 -7.15 -13.96 1.23
N ARG A 66 -7.39 -13.45 2.44
CA ARG A 66 -7.25 -12.01 2.74
C ARG A 66 -5.83 -11.52 2.52
N ALA A 67 -4.82 -12.27 2.97
CA ALA A 67 -3.43 -11.93 2.75
C ALA A 67 -3.09 -11.88 1.24
N SER A 68 -3.50 -12.88 0.45
CA SER A 68 -3.31 -12.88 -1.00
C SER A 68 -3.98 -11.70 -1.70
N ALA A 69 -5.18 -11.31 -1.28
CA ALA A 69 -5.86 -10.14 -1.83
C ALA A 69 -5.12 -8.82 -1.52
N ASN A 70 -4.57 -8.67 -0.30
CA ASN A 70 -3.75 -7.50 0.04
C ASN A 70 -2.41 -7.52 -0.70
N ARG A 71 -1.82 -8.70 -0.90
CA ARG A 71 -0.58 -8.88 -1.68
C ARG A 71 -0.77 -8.44 -3.13
N LEU A 72 -1.85 -8.88 -3.78
CA LEU A 72 -2.20 -8.44 -5.14
C LEU A 72 -2.18 -6.92 -5.25
N LEU A 73 -2.80 -6.23 -4.30
CA LEU A 73 -2.86 -4.77 -4.30
C LEU A 73 -1.48 -4.15 -4.06
N ALA A 74 -0.68 -4.71 -3.14
CA ALA A 74 0.67 -4.23 -2.87
C ALA A 74 1.59 -4.38 -4.10
N GLU A 75 1.59 -5.54 -4.75
CA GLU A 75 2.38 -5.83 -5.97
C GLU A 75 1.94 -4.97 -7.16
N LEU A 76 0.63 -4.79 -7.33
CA LEU A 76 0.07 -3.91 -8.37
C LEU A 76 0.51 -2.47 -8.14
N VAL A 77 0.45 -1.97 -6.89
CA VAL A 77 0.87 -0.62 -6.55
C VAL A 77 2.36 -0.43 -6.79
N ASP A 78 3.21 -1.37 -6.40
CA ASP A 78 4.66 -1.31 -6.66
C ASP A 78 4.94 -1.18 -8.17
N THR A 79 4.29 -2.01 -8.99
CA THR A 79 4.40 -1.96 -10.46
C THR A 79 3.91 -0.61 -11.03
N LEU A 80 2.83 -0.05 -10.50
CA LEU A 80 2.28 1.24 -10.94
C LEU A 80 3.17 2.42 -10.54
N ILE A 81 3.85 2.34 -9.39
CA ILE A 81 4.86 3.32 -8.94
C ILE A 81 6.07 3.27 -9.87
N ASP A 82 6.61 2.09 -10.14
CA ASP A 82 7.77 1.90 -11.01
C ASP A 82 7.50 2.40 -12.44
N SER A 83 6.28 2.20 -12.94
CA SER A 83 5.85 2.74 -14.24
C SER A 83 5.55 4.24 -14.25
N LYS A 84 5.67 4.94 -13.11
CA LYS A 84 5.30 6.35 -12.91
C LYS A 84 3.86 6.66 -13.34
N SER A 85 2.95 5.71 -13.15
CA SER A 85 1.56 5.86 -13.61
C SER A 85 0.69 6.58 -12.59
N LEU A 86 1.01 6.46 -11.31
CA LEU A 86 0.34 7.19 -10.22
C LEU A 86 0.79 8.67 -10.09
N SER A 87 1.84 9.07 -10.81
CA SER A 87 2.33 10.46 -10.85
C SER A 87 1.84 11.25 -12.07
N LYS A 88 1.16 10.60 -13.02
CA LYS A 88 0.74 11.20 -14.31
C LYS A 88 -0.45 12.16 -14.24
N HIS A 89 -0.97 12.52 -13.06
CA HIS A 89 -1.97 13.59 -13.00
C HIS A 89 -1.31 14.94 -13.27
N GLN A 90 -1.39 15.29 -14.56
CA GLN A 90 -0.87 16.47 -15.21
C GLN A 90 -1.34 17.76 -14.52
N GLY A 91 -0.44 18.75 -14.58
CA GLY A 91 -0.64 20.09 -14.07
C GLY A 91 -1.88 20.80 -14.61
N TRP A 92 -2.17 21.94 -14.00
CA TRP A 92 -3.26 22.90 -14.26
C TRP A 92 -4.60 22.69 -13.53
N PHE A 93 -4.94 21.49 -13.05
CA PHE A 93 -6.21 21.24 -12.33
C PHE A 93 -6.07 21.01 -10.80
N ILE A 94 -5.04 21.59 -10.17
CA ILE A 94 -4.74 21.39 -8.73
C ILE A 94 -5.56 22.33 -7.83
N ILE A 95 -6.26 23.33 -8.37
CA ILE A 95 -6.82 24.41 -7.53
C ILE A 95 -8.23 24.11 -6.98
N LEU A 96 -8.99 23.14 -7.50
CA LEU A 96 -10.40 22.97 -7.08
C LEU A 96 -10.90 21.54 -6.83
N ARG A 97 -10.08 20.50 -7.02
CA ARG A 97 -10.54 19.13 -6.82
C ARG A 97 -9.98 18.55 -5.52
N SER A 98 -10.91 18.25 -4.61
CA SER A 98 -10.75 17.61 -3.30
C SER A 98 -9.53 16.68 -3.20
N ALA A 99 -8.74 16.85 -2.13
CA ALA A 99 -7.64 15.96 -1.78
C ALA A 99 -8.05 14.48 -1.62
N LEU A 100 -9.35 14.16 -1.45
CA LEU A 100 -9.85 12.78 -1.42
C LEU A 100 -9.80 12.05 -2.78
N ASP A 101 -9.66 12.75 -3.91
CA ASP A 101 -9.79 12.14 -5.23
C ASP A 101 -8.48 11.57 -5.80
N SER A 102 -7.39 11.64 -5.03
CA SER A 102 -6.10 11.08 -5.46
C SER A 102 -6.07 9.57 -5.19
N PRO A 103 -5.75 8.73 -6.18
CA PRO A 103 -5.51 7.30 -5.98
C PRO A 103 -4.53 7.01 -4.84
N ILE A 104 -3.53 7.88 -4.63
CA ILE A 104 -2.57 7.73 -3.54
C ILE A 104 -3.22 7.92 -2.18
N ASN A 105 -4.09 8.91 -2.01
CA ASN A 105 -4.76 9.13 -0.73
C ASN A 105 -5.61 7.92 -0.33
N LEU A 106 -6.40 7.41 -1.28
CA LEU A 106 -7.20 6.21 -1.10
C LEU A 106 -6.34 5.00 -0.72
N LEU A 107 -5.23 4.77 -1.44
CA LEU A 107 -4.34 3.63 -1.18
C LEU A 107 -3.58 3.77 0.15
N VAL A 108 -3.14 4.97 0.51
CA VAL A 108 -2.48 5.23 1.81
C VAL A 108 -3.46 4.98 2.95
N GLU A 109 -4.69 5.50 2.87
CA GLU A 109 -5.72 5.26 3.89
C GLU A 109 -6.06 3.78 4.01
N PHE A 110 -6.27 3.11 2.87
CA PHE A 110 -6.51 1.67 2.83
C PHE A 110 -5.41 0.88 3.54
N PHE A 111 -4.14 1.04 3.13
CA PHE A 111 -3.06 0.24 3.73
C PHE A 111 -2.75 0.65 5.19
N ALA A 112 -2.95 1.92 5.56
CA ALA A 112 -2.79 2.36 6.94
C ALA A 112 -3.80 1.67 7.87
N GLU A 113 -5.07 1.54 7.45
CA GLU A 113 -6.09 0.78 8.20
C GLU A 113 -5.70 -0.70 8.33
N LYS A 114 -5.10 -1.28 7.29
CA LYS A 114 -4.64 -2.68 7.28
C LYS A 114 -3.47 -2.98 8.21
N LEU A 115 -2.82 -1.98 8.80
CA LEU A 115 -1.83 -2.20 9.85
C LEU A 115 -2.45 -2.71 11.16
N GLY A 116 -3.74 -2.48 11.38
CA GLY A 116 -4.48 -3.03 12.53
C GLY A 116 -4.95 -4.48 12.37
N ASP A 117 -4.76 -5.08 11.19
CA ASP A 117 -5.20 -6.45 10.90
C ASP A 117 -4.19 -7.50 11.39
N GLY A 118 -4.47 -8.78 11.10
CA GLY A 118 -3.63 -9.90 11.50
C GLY A 118 -2.22 -9.89 10.88
N PRO A 119 -1.27 -10.66 11.46
CA PRO A 119 0.15 -10.59 11.15
C PRO A 119 0.53 -10.91 9.69
N SER A 120 -0.31 -11.65 8.95
CA SER A 120 -0.10 -11.91 7.52
C SER A 120 -0.54 -10.76 6.63
N ILE A 121 -1.53 -9.97 7.05
CA ILE A 121 -2.06 -8.82 6.31
C ILE A 121 -1.13 -7.60 6.51
N VAL A 122 -0.62 -7.43 7.74
CA VAL A 122 0.32 -6.35 8.07
C VAL A 122 1.55 -6.35 7.17
N VAL A 123 2.08 -7.53 6.81
CA VAL A 123 3.24 -7.64 5.93
C VAL A 123 2.95 -7.03 4.56
N GLU A 124 1.80 -7.35 3.99
CA GLU A 124 1.38 -6.86 2.68
C GLU A 124 1.06 -5.36 2.74
N ALA A 125 0.46 -4.89 3.85
CA ALA A 125 0.22 -3.47 4.08
C ALA A 125 1.50 -2.64 4.18
N LEU A 126 2.51 -3.14 4.90
CA LEU A 126 3.82 -2.51 4.99
C LEU A 126 4.52 -2.47 3.62
N ALA A 127 4.39 -3.52 2.81
CA ALA A 127 4.91 -3.55 1.44
C ALA A 127 4.24 -2.46 0.59
N GLY A 128 2.91 -2.38 0.60
CA GLY A 128 2.15 -1.36 -0.13
C GLY A 128 2.52 0.07 0.28
N LEU A 129 2.57 0.35 1.59
CA LEU A 129 2.98 1.67 2.10
C LEU A 129 4.42 2.03 1.72
N ARG A 130 5.33 1.05 1.74
CA ARG A 130 6.72 1.25 1.32
C ARG A 130 6.80 1.61 -0.15
N SER A 131 6.03 0.97 -1.03
CA SER A 131 5.99 1.32 -2.45
C SER A 131 5.41 2.71 -2.66
N LEU A 132 4.31 3.04 -1.97
CA LEU A 132 3.69 4.37 -2.03
C LEU A 132 4.63 5.48 -1.55
N SER A 133 5.47 5.21 -0.53
CA SER A 133 6.44 6.20 -0.02
C SER A 133 7.48 6.64 -1.06
N LYS A 134 7.64 5.89 -2.15
CA LYS A 134 8.54 6.23 -3.27
C LYS A 134 7.86 7.07 -4.36
N ALA A 135 6.55 7.29 -4.29
CA ALA A 135 5.82 8.02 -5.32
C ALA A 135 6.19 9.51 -5.32
N ASP A 136 6.41 10.10 -6.50
CA ASP A 136 6.68 11.55 -6.62
C ASP A 136 5.54 12.43 -6.06
N THR A 137 4.32 11.91 -6.09
CA THR A 137 3.10 12.57 -5.60
C THR A 137 2.82 12.28 -4.12
N PHE A 138 3.68 11.51 -3.44
CA PHE A 138 3.57 11.27 -2.00
C PHE A 138 4.01 12.52 -1.23
N GLN A 139 3.13 13.05 -0.38
CA GLN A 139 3.32 14.31 0.34
C GLN A 139 3.56 14.07 1.84
N ALA A 140 4.03 15.12 2.53
CA ALA A 140 4.26 15.09 3.98
C ALA A 140 3.01 14.68 4.78
N GLU A 141 1.81 15.03 4.33
CA GLU A 141 0.55 14.62 4.97
C GLU A 141 0.35 13.10 4.96
N HIS A 142 0.72 12.42 3.87
CA HIS A 142 0.67 10.97 3.79
C HIS A 142 1.71 10.35 4.73
N ALA A 143 2.92 10.94 4.80
CA ALA A 143 3.96 10.49 5.71
C ALA A 143 3.50 10.55 7.19
N ILE A 144 2.86 11.66 7.58
CA ILE A 144 2.30 11.83 8.93
C ILE A 144 1.23 10.77 9.21
N LYS A 145 0.29 10.54 8.27
CA LYS A 145 -0.74 9.51 8.38
C LYS A 145 -0.13 8.12 8.58
N CYS A 146 0.85 7.74 7.74
CA CYS A 146 1.54 6.46 7.85
C CYS A 146 2.24 6.30 9.20
N CYS A 147 2.99 7.31 9.66
CA CYS A 147 3.66 7.27 10.96
C CYS A 147 2.67 7.09 12.11
N ASN A 148 1.57 7.85 12.12
CA ASN A 148 0.56 7.72 13.16
C ASN A 148 -0.06 6.32 13.18
N ALA A 149 -0.42 5.78 12.01
CA ALA A 149 -0.98 4.44 11.90
C ALA A 149 0.02 3.34 12.35
N LEU A 150 1.30 3.48 12.01
CA LEU A 150 2.36 2.58 12.47
C LEU A 150 2.44 2.55 14.00
N PHE A 151 2.49 3.71 14.66
CA PHE A 151 2.58 3.79 16.12
C PHE A 151 1.28 3.39 16.83
N GLN A 152 0.13 3.59 16.20
CA GLN A 152 -1.17 3.24 16.75
C GLN A 152 -1.42 1.73 16.70
N HIS A 153 -1.04 1.06 15.61
CA HIS A 153 -1.43 -0.32 15.36
C HIS A 153 -0.30 -1.35 15.58
N LEU A 154 0.97 -0.93 15.51
CA LEU A 154 2.10 -1.85 15.61
C LEU A 154 2.90 -1.66 16.90
N THR A 155 2.98 -2.73 17.68
CA THR A 155 3.98 -2.87 18.74
C THR A 155 5.19 -3.61 18.18
N ILE A 156 6.33 -2.92 17.98
CA ILE A 156 7.55 -3.48 17.38
C ILE A 156 8.03 -4.77 18.09
N ARG A 157 7.76 -4.88 19.40
CA ARG A 157 8.13 -6.05 20.21
C ARG A 157 7.41 -7.33 19.76
N ASP A 158 6.17 -7.21 19.31
CA ASP A 158 5.31 -8.34 18.94
C ASP A 158 5.50 -8.78 17.47
N LEU A 159 6.30 -8.03 16.72
CA LEU A 159 6.64 -8.33 15.34
C LEU A 159 7.83 -9.29 15.24
N GLU A 160 7.73 -10.27 14.33
CA GLU A 160 8.85 -11.12 13.93
C GLU A 160 9.92 -10.30 13.19
N GLN A 161 11.18 -10.76 13.23
CA GLN A 161 12.35 -10.01 12.73
C GLN A 161 12.20 -9.45 11.29
N PRO A 162 11.68 -10.20 10.29
CA PRO A 162 11.50 -9.65 8.94
C PRO A 162 10.52 -8.48 8.90
N LYS A 163 9.50 -8.49 9.77
CA LYS A 163 8.48 -7.45 9.86
C LYS A 163 9.03 -6.20 10.56
N ARG A 164 9.86 -6.39 11.60
CA ARG A 164 10.59 -5.28 12.24
C ARG A 164 11.48 -4.56 11.22
N LEU A 165 12.20 -5.31 10.39
CA LEU A 165 13.01 -4.74 9.32
C LEU A 165 12.14 -3.97 8.32
N ALA A 166 11.00 -4.52 7.90
CA ALA A 166 10.09 -3.82 6.98
C ALA A 166 9.56 -2.49 7.54
N VAL A 167 9.18 -2.45 8.83
CA VAL A 167 8.79 -1.22 9.52
C VAL A 167 9.94 -0.22 9.57
N LEU A 168 11.14 -0.66 9.92
CA LEU A 168 12.34 0.17 9.96
C LEU A 168 12.65 0.79 8.58
N MET A 169 12.61 -0.02 7.52
CA MET A 169 12.84 0.46 6.15
C MET A 169 11.77 1.45 5.70
N LEU A 170 10.50 1.25 6.09
CA LEU A 170 9.44 2.21 5.81
C LEU A 170 9.68 3.53 6.53
N VAL A 171 10.02 3.49 7.82
CA VAL A 171 10.35 4.70 8.59
C VAL A 171 11.55 5.42 7.97
N ASP A 172 12.60 4.69 7.58
CA ASP A 172 13.78 5.26 6.93
C ASP A 172 13.44 5.94 5.61
N ASN A 173 12.60 5.32 4.77
CA ASN A 173 12.08 5.95 3.56
C ASN A 173 11.32 7.25 3.87
N LEU A 174 10.42 7.23 4.86
CA LEU A 174 9.65 8.42 5.24
C LEU A 174 10.54 9.56 5.75
N LEU A 175 11.62 9.25 6.49
CA LEU A 175 12.65 10.19 6.94
C LEU A 175 13.50 10.74 5.78
N ALA A 176 13.88 9.88 4.82
CA ALA A 176 14.73 10.25 3.70
C ALA A 176 14.03 11.22 2.74
N TYR A 177 12.75 10.97 2.42
CA TYR A 177 12.03 11.71 1.38
C TYR A 177 11.22 12.92 1.90
N HIS A 178 10.96 13.03 3.22
CA HIS A 178 10.09 14.10 3.77
C HIS A 178 10.66 14.83 5.00
N ARG A 179 11.96 15.10 5.03
CA ARG A 179 12.64 15.81 6.15
C ARG A 179 11.93 17.09 6.61
N ASP A 180 11.39 17.89 5.68
CA ASP A 180 10.78 19.19 6.01
C ASP A 180 9.41 19.07 6.68
N GLY A 181 8.64 18.01 6.38
CA GLY A 181 7.35 17.75 7.04
C GLY A 181 7.47 17.29 8.48
N GLN A 182 8.64 16.77 8.86
CA GLN A 182 8.87 16.14 10.16
C GLN A 182 9.22 17.14 11.27
N LEU A 183 9.77 18.31 10.95
CA LEU A 183 9.96 19.39 11.94
C LEU A 183 8.66 19.78 12.65
N ASN A 184 7.50 19.62 11.98
CA ASN A 184 6.19 19.84 12.57
C ASN A 184 5.61 18.63 13.32
N LEU A 185 6.10 17.42 13.03
CA LEU A 185 5.82 16.23 13.86
C LEU A 185 6.57 16.34 15.18
N TYR A 186 7.86 16.70 15.16
CA TYR A 186 8.67 16.92 16.37
C TYR A 186 8.06 17.99 17.30
N SER A 187 7.34 18.98 16.78
CA SER A 187 6.68 20.01 17.58
C SER A 187 5.28 19.61 18.10
N LYS A 188 4.54 18.76 17.36
CA LYS A 188 3.20 18.29 17.78
C LYS A 188 3.23 17.04 18.67
N THR A 189 4.24 16.19 18.55
CA THR A 189 4.42 15.03 19.43
C THR A 189 5.32 15.39 20.60
N ASN A 190 4.75 16.07 21.59
CA ASN A 190 5.30 16.15 22.96
C ASN A 190 5.25 14.78 23.68
N GLN A 191 5.36 13.68 22.93
CA GLN A 191 5.49 12.28 23.34
C GLN A 191 6.76 11.65 22.75
N LEU A 192 7.79 12.46 22.47
CA LEU A 192 9.10 12.01 21.99
C LEU A 192 9.97 11.37 23.08
N TYR A 193 9.35 10.57 23.95
CA TYR A 193 10.02 9.60 24.82
C TYR A 193 10.05 8.19 24.21
N ILE A 194 9.68 8.00 22.94
CA ILE A 194 9.65 6.66 22.30
C ILE A 194 10.92 6.38 21.48
N TRP A 195 11.71 7.39 21.12
CA TRP A 195 12.99 7.20 20.41
C TRP A 195 14.15 6.54 21.22
N PRO A 196 14.17 6.47 22.57
CA PRO A 196 15.22 5.70 23.26
C PRO A 196 15.11 4.18 23.05
N SER A 197 13.97 3.67 22.56
CA SER A 197 13.74 2.22 22.47
C SER A 197 14.43 1.54 21.28
N PHE A 198 14.87 2.31 20.28
CA PHE A 198 15.70 1.78 19.19
C PHE A 198 17.18 1.66 19.56
N GLY A 199 17.62 2.33 20.62
CA GLY A 199 18.97 2.19 21.18
C GLY A 199 19.21 0.89 21.96
N LEU A 200 18.20 0.03 22.10
CA LEU A 200 18.26 -1.23 22.86
C LEU A 200 18.04 -2.47 21.98
N LEU A 201 18.18 -2.35 20.65
CA LEU A 201 18.21 -3.47 19.70
C LEU A 201 19.64 -3.86 19.30
N TRP A 202 20.53 -3.93 20.30
CA TRP A 202 21.76 -4.73 20.28
C TRP A 202 21.73 -5.68 21.47
#